data_AF-A0A0P9USX5-F1
#
_entry.id   AF-A0A0P9USX5-F1
#
_cell.length_a   1.000
_cell.length_b   1.000
_cell.length_c   1.000
_cell.angle_alpha   90.00
_cell.angle_beta   90.00
_cell.angle_gamma   90.00
#
_symmetry.space_group_name_H-M   'P 1'
#
loop_
_entity.id
_entity.type
_entity.pdbx_description
1 polymer ?
#
loop_
_entity_poly.entity_id
_entity_poly.type
_entity_poly.pdbx_seq_one_letter_code
_entity_poly.pdbx_strand_id
1 'polypeptide(L)'
;MGGIGETGTVAANRLAKEADLIIGIGTRYSDFTTASKWLFQNPDVQFLNLNVGAFDVQKLDGVQVLADAQVALQALTESLQASGYRAAWGDAPQTARAQLDAEVDRLYAVEYQSEDFVPEINDHLDPAVLREFIELTGSCLTQSGVLGILNQNLPSDAVIVAAAGSLPGDLQRAWRSTGVDTYHVEYGYSCMGYEVNAALGVKLAAPHREVFALVGDGSYMMLHSELATSIQERRKINVVLLDNMTFGCINNLQMEHGMDSFGTEFRFRNPDTGKLDGDFVPVDFAMSAAAYGCKTYKVSTAEQLRQALVDAQRQTVSTLIDIKVLPKTMIHKYLSWWRVGVAEVSTTGTTAQVYEKLNRELAKARQY
;
A
#
# COMPACT_ATOMS: atom_id res chain seq x y z
N MET A 1 4.94 10.51 11.91
CA MET A 1 4.58 9.13 12.31
C MET A 1 4.17 8.23 11.13
N GLY A 2 3.85 8.76 9.95
CA GLY A 2 3.41 7.95 8.80
C GLY A 2 1.90 7.71 8.79
N GLY A 3 1.42 6.79 7.95
CA GLY A 3 0.01 6.39 7.90
C GLY A 3 -0.47 5.70 9.19
N ILE A 4 -1.78 5.65 9.40
CA ILE A 4 -2.45 5.06 10.58
C ILE A 4 -3.51 4.04 10.14
N GLY A 5 -3.82 3.06 11.00
CA GLY A 5 -4.88 2.08 10.75
C GLY A 5 -4.37 0.78 10.15
N GLU A 6 -5.21 0.07 9.41
CA GLU A 6 -4.86 -1.24 8.83
C GLU A 6 -3.66 -1.18 7.86
N THR A 7 -3.53 -0.07 7.14
CA THR A 7 -2.38 0.24 6.28
C THR A 7 -1.33 1.10 6.98
N GLY A 8 -1.47 1.32 8.29
CA GLY A 8 -0.63 2.22 9.07
C GLY A 8 0.74 1.67 9.42
N THR A 9 1.60 2.58 9.86
CA THR A 9 2.95 2.27 10.32
C THR A 9 2.96 1.71 11.75
N VAL A 10 4.03 1.00 12.11
CA VAL A 10 4.28 0.56 13.50
C VAL A 10 4.24 1.72 14.49
N ALA A 11 4.74 2.89 14.09
CA ALA A 11 4.83 4.06 14.96
C ALA A 11 3.49 4.73 15.21
N ALA A 12 2.71 4.97 14.15
CA ALA A 12 1.41 5.59 14.29
C ALA A 12 0.44 4.69 15.05
N ASN A 13 0.42 3.39 14.71
CA ASN A 13 -0.51 2.45 15.34
C ASN A 13 -0.19 2.20 16.81
N ARG A 14 1.09 2.15 17.20
CA ARG A 14 1.50 2.06 18.60
C ARG A 14 1.00 3.25 19.41
N LEU A 15 1.30 4.47 18.96
CA LEU A 15 0.88 5.67 19.68
C LEU A 15 -0.65 5.83 19.70
N ALA A 16 -1.34 5.50 18.61
CA ALA A 16 -2.80 5.56 18.56
C ALA A 16 -3.47 4.61 19.56
N LYS A 17 -2.84 3.46 19.84
CA LYS A 17 -3.31 2.50 20.82
C LYS A 17 -3.25 3.04 22.25
N GLU A 18 -2.22 3.84 22.54
CA GLU A 18 -1.90 4.39 23.86
C GLU A 18 -2.56 5.76 24.12
N ALA A 19 -2.95 6.48 23.08
CA ALA A 19 -3.41 7.85 23.19
C ALA A 19 -4.66 8.01 24.04
N ASP A 20 -4.63 9.01 24.92
CA ASP A 20 -5.75 9.52 25.71
C ASP A 20 -6.59 10.56 24.95
N LEU A 21 -6.05 11.14 23.89
CA LEU A 21 -6.76 12.05 22.98
C LEU A 21 -6.36 11.78 21.52
N ILE A 22 -7.35 11.51 20.68
CA ILE A 22 -7.21 11.47 19.22
C ILE A 22 -7.80 12.74 18.63
N ILE A 23 -6.98 13.51 17.92
CA ILE A 23 -7.41 14.72 17.21
C ILE A 23 -7.57 14.40 15.72
N GLY A 24 -8.81 14.27 15.26
CA GLY A 24 -9.15 14.01 13.87
C GLY A 24 -9.32 15.29 13.08
N ILE A 25 -8.40 15.59 12.16
CA ILE A 25 -8.44 16.80 11.33
C ILE A 25 -8.76 16.39 9.89
N GLY A 26 -9.91 16.82 9.37
CA GLY A 26 -10.34 16.53 7.99
C GLY A 26 -10.51 15.04 7.67
N THR A 27 -10.50 14.17 8.68
CA THR A 27 -10.61 12.72 8.51
C THR A 27 -12.07 12.28 8.51
N ARG A 28 -12.34 11.22 7.75
CA ARG A 28 -13.65 10.54 7.74
C ARG A 28 -13.67 9.31 8.66
N TYR A 29 -12.57 8.99 9.36
CA TYR A 29 -12.46 7.80 10.20
C TYR A 29 -12.95 6.53 9.51
N SER A 30 -12.43 6.26 8.32
CA SER A 30 -12.80 5.04 7.59
C SER A 30 -12.44 3.78 8.38
N ASP A 31 -13.03 2.65 7.98
CA ASP A 31 -12.76 1.35 8.57
C ASP A 31 -11.25 1.03 8.60
N PHE A 32 -10.54 1.30 7.50
CA PHE A 32 -9.09 1.17 7.43
C PHE A 32 -8.37 2.11 8.40
N THR A 33 -8.74 3.39 8.48
CA THR A 33 -8.10 4.38 9.36
C THR A 33 -8.22 3.98 10.83
N THR A 34 -9.37 3.42 11.21
CA THR A 34 -9.67 3.04 12.60
C THR A 34 -9.29 1.60 12.94
N ALA A 35 -8.82 0.84 11.94
CA ALA A 35 -8.68 -0.62 11.99
C ALA A 35 -9.97 -1.26 12.55
N SER A 36 -11.10 -1.03 11.89
CA SER A 36 -12.42 -1.53 12.34
C SER A 36 -12.76 -1.16 13.79
N LYS A 37 -12.51 0.11 14.15
CA LYS A 37 -12.71 0.65 15.51
C LYS A 37 -11.85 -0.04 16.59
N TRP A 38 -10.89 -0.86 16.20
CA TRP A 38 -10.02 -1.62 17.10
C TRP A 38 -8.77 -0.85 17.50
N LEU A 39 -8.31 0.13 16.72
CA LEU A 39 -6.99 0.72 16.96
C LEU A 39 -6.86 1.46 18.31
N PHE A 40 -7.92 2.14 18.76
CA PHE A 40 -7.89 3.04 19.92
C PHE A 40 -8.25 2.29 21.21
N GLN A 41 -7.24 1.71 21.87
CA GLN A 41 -7.41 0.76 22.98
C GLN A 41 -7.30 1.37 24.37
N ASN A 42 -6.81 2.61 24.51
CA ASN A 42 -6.85 3.31 25.79
C ASN A 42 -8.32 3.48 26.25
N PRO A 43 -8.68 3.01 27.47
CA PRO A 43 -10.04 3.11 27.97
C PRO A 43 -10.51 4.57 28.13
N ASP A 44 -9.59 5.48 28.42
CA ASP A 44 -9.85 6.90 28.67
C ASP A 44 -9.73 7.76 27.41
N VAL A 45 -9.53 7.16 26.23
CA VAL A 45 -9.36 7.93 24.99
C VAL A 45 -10.58 8.79 24.67
N GLN A 46 -10.31 10.05 24.39
CA GLN A 46 -11.27 11.03 23.90
C GLN A 46 -11.01 11.36 22.44
N PHE A 47 -12.02 11.86 21.74
CA PHE A 47 -11.91 12.30 20.36
C PHE A 47 -12.22 13.79 20.27
N LEU A 48 -11.40 14.53 19.53
CA LEU A 48 -11.70 15.89 19.09
C LEU A 48 -11.65 15.90 17.57
N ASN A 49 -12.75 16.27 16.95
CA ASN A 49 -12.90 16.20 15.50
C ASN A 49 -13.01 17.61 14.94
N LEU A 50 -12.07 17.98 14.09
CA LEU A 50 -12.06 19.20 13.31
C LEU A 50 -12.36 18.86 11.86
N ASN A 51 -13.53 19.22 11.37
CA ASN A 51 -13.93 18.91 10.00
C ASN A 51 -14.90 19.96 9.45
N VAL A 52 -14.88 20.19 8.14
CA VAL A 52 -15.89 20.99 7.44
C VAL A 52 -17.19 20.20 7.22
N GLY A 53 -17.12 18.87 7.24
CA GLY A 53 -18.26 17.98 7.12
C GLY A 53 -18.96 17.75 8.47
N ALA A 54 -20.21 18.19 8.59
CA ALA A 54 -21.01 18.03 9.80
C ALA A 54 -21.27 16.56 10.18
N PHE A 55 -21.26 15.63 9.21
CA PHE A 55 -21.37 14.19 9.51
C PHE A 55 -20.09 13.63 10.11
N ASP A 56 -18.93 14.00 9.56
CA ASP A 56 -17.65 13.45 10.00
C ASP A 56 -17.23 13.98 11.37
N VAL A 57 -17.61 15.23 11.71
CA VAL A 57 -17.29 15.83 13.01
C VAL A 57 -17.93 15.10 14.20
N GLN A 58 -19.05 14.40 13.97
CA GLN A 58 -19.82 13.70 15.01
C GLN A 58 -19.30 12.28 15.31
N LYS A 59 -18.41 11.74 14.47
CA LYS A 59 -17.96 10.35 14.60
C LYS A 59 -17.21 10.10 15.91
N LEU A 60 -17.29 8.88 16.41
CA LEU A 60 -16.55 8.43 17.61
C LEU A 60 -16.93 9.20 18.89
N ASP A 61 -18.15 9.77 18.94
CA ASP A 61 -18.63 10.63 20.03
C ASP A 61 -17.66 11.79 20.36
N GLY A 62 -16.96 12.29 19.35
CA GLY A 62 -15.93 13.31 19.52
C GLY A 62 -16.49 14.71 19.83
N VAL A 63 -15.67 15.51 20.51
CA VAL A 63 -15.86 16.96 20.65
C VAL A 63 -15.83 17.58 19.26
N GLN A 64 -16.88 18.31 18.91
CA GLN A 64 -17.13 18.74 17.53
C GLN A 64 -16.58 20.15 17.28
N VAL A 65 -15.69 20.27 16.29
CA VAL A 65 -15.23 21.55 15.75
C VAL A 65 -15.57 21.60 14.26
N LEU A 66 -16.74 22.14 13.95
CA LEU A 66 -17.21 22.31 12.57
C LEU A 66 -16.59 23.58 11.97
N ALA A 67 -15.42 23.43 11.35
CA ALA A 67 -14.66 24.55 10.80
C ALA A 67 -13.68 24.09 9.72
N ASP A 68 -13.20 25.05 8.94
CA ASP A 68 -12.03 24.85 8.09
C ASP A 68 -10.80 24.50 8.93
N ALA A 69 -10.02 23.51 8.46
CA ALA A 69 -8.89 22.99 9.21
C ALA A 69 -7.81 24.05 9.45
N GLN A 70 -7.49 24.86 8.43
CA GLN A 70 -6.45 25.87 8.54
C GLN A 70 -6.83 26.95 9.55
N VAL A 71 -8.05 27.48 9.45
CA VAL A 71 -8.54 28.55 10.34
C VAL A 71 -8.61 28.08 11.79
N ALA A 72 -9.16 26.89 12.04
CA ALA A 72 -9.28 26.36 13.39
C ALA A 72 -7.92 25.99 14.00
N LEU A 73 -7.01 25.40 13.22
CA LEU A 73 -5.66 25.09 13.71
C LEU A 73 -4.88 26.35 14.09
N GLN A 74 -5.05 27.44 13.35
CA GLN A 74 -4.44 28.72 13.71
C GLN A 74 -4.95 29.22 15.07
N ALA A 75 -6.27 29.28 15.26
CA ALA A 75 -6.88 29.75 16.51
C ALA A 75 -6.52 28.83 17.71
N LEU A 76 -6.52 27.51 17.50
CA LEU A 76 -6.12 26.54 18.52
C LEU A 76 -4.64 26.69 18.90
N THR A 77 -3.77 26.89 17.91
CA THR A 77 -2.32 27.07 18.15
C THR A 77 -2.06 28.33 18.98
N GLU A 78 -2.69 29.45 18.66
CA GLU A 78 -2.57 30.71 19.42
C GLU A 78 -2.99 30.53 20.88
N SER A 79 -4.13 29.86 21.12
CA SER A 79 -4.64 29.58 22.48
C SER A 79 -3.75 28.62 23.29
N LEU A 80 -3.26 27.55 22.65
CA LEU A 80 -2.34 26.59 23.28
C LEU A 80 -0.99 27.22 23.61
N GLN A 81 -0.49 28.12 22.76
CA GLN A 81 0.73 28.87 23.05
C GLN A 81 0.54 29.83 24.22
N ALA A 82 -0.57 30.58 24.25
CA ALA A 82 -0.87 31.52 25.34
C ALA A 82 -1.01 30.83 26.71
N SER A 83 -1.54 29.61 26.74
CA SER A 83 -1.65 28.80 27.97
C SER A 83 -0.37 28.06 28.34
N GLY A 84 0.66 28.07 27.48
CA GLY A 84 1.90 27.32 27.69
C GLY A 84 1.72 25.79 27.63
N TYR A 85 0.63 25.31 27.00
CA TYR A 85 0.31 23.88 26.97
C TYR A 85 1.43 23.05 26.32
N ARG A 86 1.69 21.86 26.90
CA ARG A 86 2.59 20.85 26.35
C ARG A 86 1.95 19.48 26.51
N ALA A 87 1.98 18.69 25.44
CA ALA A 87 1.53 17.31 25.46
C ALA A 87 2.47 16.47 26.36
N ALA A 88 1.91 15.64 27.23
CA ALA A 88 2.66 14.83 28.20
C ALA A 88 3.21 13.52 27.61
N TRP A 89 3.73 13.57 26.37
CA TRP A 89 4.22 12.39 25.65
C TRP A 89 5.73 12.14 25.80
N GLY A 90 6.48 13.09 26.41
CA GLY A 90 7.93 13.00 26.53
C GLY A 90 8.61 12.69 25.19
N ASP A 91 9.48 11.68 25.19
CA ASP A 91 10.25 11.24 24.02
C ASP A 91 9.57 10.11 23.21
N ALA A 92 8.33 9.73 23.55
CA ALA A 92 7.65 8.62 22.88
C ALA A 92 7.45 8.85 21.36
N PRO A 93 7.07 10.06 20.88
CA PRO A 93 6.96 10.31 19.44
C PRO A 93 8.29 10.18 18.70
N GLN A 94 9.38 10.68 19.28
CA GLN A 94 10.73 10.62 18.73
C GLN A 94 11.23 9.17 18.69
N THR A 95 11.00 8.42 19.77
CA THR A 95 11.34 6.99 19.86
C THR A 95 10.58 6.18 18.82
N ALA A 96 9.27 6.37 18.70
CA ALA A 96 8.44 5.69 17.71
C ALA A 96 8.84 6.09 16.28
N ARG A 97 9.23 7.34 16.03
CA ARG A 97 9.76 7.78 14.73
C ARG A 97 11.07 7.07 14.38
N ALA A 98 12.02 7.01 15.31
CA ALA A 98 13.29 6.31 15.10
C ALA A 98 13.07 4.80 14.82
N GLN A 99 12.10 4.18 15.49
CA GLN A 99 11.70 2.78 15.22
C GLN A 99 11.09 2.61 13.84
N LEU A 100 10.25 3.54 13.38
CA LEU A 100 9.74 3.53 12.01
C LEU A 100 10.88 3.66 11.00
N ASP A 101 11.80 4.59 11.22
CA ASP A 101 12.89 4.83 10.28
C ASP A 101 13.77 3.57 10.14
N ALA A 102 14.10 2.93 11.26
CA ALA A 102 14.83 1.66 11.28
C ALA A 102 14.06 0.51 10.61
N GLU A 103 12.74 0.44 10.80
CA GLU A 103 11.91 -0.58 10.15
C GLU A 103 11.83 -0.38 8.63
N VAL A 104 11.71 0.87 8.16
CA VAL A 104 11.74 1.17 6.72
C VAL A 104 13.10 0.84 6.12
N ASP A 105 14.19 1.14 6.82
CA ASP A 105 15.53 0.77 6.35
C ASP A 105 15.70 -0.76 6.29
N ARG A 106 15.16 -1.51 7.25
CA ARG A 106 15.11 -2.98 7.22
C ARG A 106 14.34 -3.47 5.99
N LEU A 107 13.13 -2.97 5.77
CA LEU A 107 12.25 -3.36 4.65
C LEU A 107 12.90 -3.11 3.28
N TYR A 108 13.60 -1.98 3.12
CA TYR A 108 14.31 -1.64 1.90
C TYR A 108 15.55 -2.51 1.66
N ALA A 109 16.10 -3.13 2.71
CA ALA A 109 17.24 -4.02 2.65
C ALA A 109 16.87 -5.51 2.54
N VAL A 110 15.58 -5.86 2.45
CA VAL A 110 15.15 -7.26 2.31
C VAL A 110 15.54 -7.78 0.94
N GLU A 111 16.38 -8.80 0.93
CA GLU A 111 16.83 -9.51 -0.27
C GLU A 111 16.59 -11.00 -0.11
N TYR A 112 16.28 -11.68 -1.22
CA TYR A 112 16.26 -13.14 -1.25
C TYR A 112 17.70 -13.66 -1.21
N GLN A 113 18.07 -14.35 -0.13
CA GLN A 113 19.44 -14.80 0.12
C GLN A 113 19.64 -16.31 -0.12
N SER A 114 18.62 -17.12 0.13
CA SER A 114 18.67 -18.59 0.01
C SER A 114 17.28 -19.19 -0.02
N GLU A 115 17.18 -20.52 -0.16
CA GLU A 115 15.92 -21.27 -0.07
C GLU A 115 15.22 -21.16 1.29
N ASP A 116 15.94 -20.77 2.35
CA ASP A 116 15.39 -20.53 3.70
C ASP A 116 14.82 -19.12 3.86
N PHE A 117 14.75 -18.34 2.78
CA PHE A 117 14.19 -16.99 2.80
C PHE A 117 12.73 -17.01 3.28
N VAL A 118 12.43 -16.16 4.26
CA VAL A 118 11.09 -15.95 4.78
C VAL A 118 10.53 -14.66 4.19
N PRO A 119 9.46 -14.72 3.36
CA PRO A 119 8.82 -13.52 2.84
C PRO A 119 8.14 -12.71 3.94
N GLU A 120 7.95 -11.41 3.71
CA GLU A 120 7.26 -10.50 4.65
C GLU A 120 5.83 -10.99 4.95
N ILE A 121 5.14 -11.56 3.96
CA ILE A 121 3.92 -12.33 4.17
C ILE A 121 4.28 -13.81 4.32
N ASN A 122 4.62 -14.20 5.54
CA ASN A 122 4.95 -15.58 5.90
C ASN A 122 3.69 -16.37 6.26
N ASP A 123 2.95 -16.80 5.25
CA ASP A 123 1.81 -17.71 5.38
C ASP A 123 2.17 -19.14 4.96
N HIS A 124 1.18 -19.99 4.73
CA HIS A 124 1.37 -21.39 4.36
C HIS A 124 1.55 -21.63 2.85
N LEU A 125 2.02 -20.63 2.10
CA LEU A 125 2.38 -20.81 0.68
C LEU A 125 3.51 -21.83 0.54
N ASP A 126 3.40 -22.71 -0.47
CA ASP A 126 4.47 -23.66 -0.80
C ASP A 126 5.73 -22.91 -1.25
N PRO A 127 6.90 -23.12 -0.60
CA PRO A 127 8.17 -22.53 -1.03
C PRO A 127 8.55 -22.83 -2.49
N ALA A 128 7.99 -23.89 -3.09
CA ALA A 128 8.13 -24.19 -4.51
C ALA A 128 7.64 -23.05 -5.41
N VAL A 129 6.65 -22.27 -5.00
CA VAL A 129 6.13 -21.13 -5.78
C VAL A 129 7.20 -20.06 -6.00
N LEU A 130 8.03 -19.77 -4.98
CA LEU A 130 9.12 -18.81 -5.13
C LEU A 130 10.21 -19.36 -6.06
N ARG A 131 10.55 -20.65 -5.95
CA ARG A 131 11.52 -21.30 -6.84
C ARG A 131 11.04 -21.28 -8.30
N GLU A 132 9.79 -21.67 -8.55
CA GLU A 132 9.16 -21.62 -9.87
C GLU A 132 9.23 -20.20 -10.46
N PHE A 133 8.88 -19.18 -9.68
CA PHE A 133 8.95 -17.79 -10.12
C PHE A 133 10.38 -17.36 -10.48
N ILE A 134 11.36 -17.72 -9.65
CA ILE A 134 12.78 -17.40 -9.89
C ILE A 134 13.28 -18.10 -11.15
N GLU A 135 12.98 -19.39 -11.33
CA GLU A 135 13.36 -20.16 -12.52
C GLU A 135 12.77 -19.57 -13.80
N LEU A 136 11.50 -19.14 -13.76
CA LEU A 136 10.80 -18.56 -14.90
C LEU A 136 11.30 -17.16 -15.26
N THR A 137 11.53 -16.30 -14.26
CA THR A 137 11.77 -14.87 -14.47
C THR A 137 13.24 -14.46 -14.36
N GLY A 138 14.06 -15.28 -13.72
CA GLY A 138 15.42 -14.95 -13.31
C GLY A 138 15.49 -13.80 -12.29
N SER A 139 14.37 -13.46 -11.62
CA SER A 139 14.31 -12.36 -10.66
C SER A 139 14.22 -12.85 -9.22
N CYS A 140 15.02 -12.22 -8.37
CA CYS A 140 14.99 -12.38 -6.91
C CYS A 140 14.60 -11.08 -6.19
N LEU A 141 14.04 -10.11 -6.92
CA LEU A 141 13.68 -8.81 -6.35
C LEU A 141 12.50 -8.93 -5.39
N THR A 142 12.62 -8.30 -4.24
CA THR A 142 11.50 -8.14 -3.30
C THR A 142 10.76 -6.85 -3.61
N GLN A 143 9.44 -6.84 -3.41
CA GLN A 143 8.61 -5.65 -3.60
C GLN A 143 9.03 -4.52 -2.66
N SER A 144 9.34 -4.81 -1.39
CA SER A 144 9.86 -3.82 -0.44
C SER A 144 11.21 -3.24 -0.85
N GLY A 145 12.14 -4.06 -1.35
CA GLY A 145 13.44 -3.60 -1.87
C GLY A 145 13.30 -2.72 -3.10
N VAL A 146 12.38 -3.06 -4.02
CA VAL A 146 12.04 -2.23 -5.18
C VAL A 146 11.49 -0.87 -4.75
N LEU A 147 10.59 -0.82 -3.77
CA LEU A 147 10.10 0.44 -3.22
C LEU A 147 11.23 1.29 -2.62
N GLY A 148 12.21 0.67 -1.97
CA GLY A 148 13.40 1.35 -1.48
C GLY A 148 14.24 1.98 -2.60
N ILE A 149 14.49 1.23 -3.68
CA ILE A 149 15.20 1.74 -4.86
C ILE A 149 14.44 2.92 -5.47
N LEU A 150 13.12 2.81 -5.63
CA LEU A 150 12.29 3.90 -6.15
C LEU A 150 12.38 5.14 -5.25
N ASN A 151 12.12 4.99 -3.95
CA ASN A 151 12.09 6.11 -3.00
C ASN A 151 13.45 6.85 -2.90
N GLN A 152 14.57 6.17 -3.18
CA GLN A 152 15.92 6.76 -3.20
C GLN A 152 16.31 7.41 -4.54
N ASN A 153 15.70 7.02 -5.65
CA ASN A 153 16.14 7.42 -7.00
C ASN A 153 15.13 8.30 -7.75
N LEU A 154 13.88 8.39 -7.29
CA LEU A 154 12.91 9.31 -7.87
C LEU A 154 13.24 10.78 -7.49
N PRO A 155 12.98 11.74 -8.39
CA PRO A 155 13.08 13.16 -8.06
C PRO A 155 12.26 13.53 -6.81
N SER A 156 12.75 14.46 -5.99
CA SER A 156 12.07 14.86 -4.75
C SER A 156 10.71 15.52 -4.97
N ASP A 157 10.48 16.08 -6.16
CA ASP A 157 9.22 16.67 -6.56
C ASP A 157 8.38 15.75 -7.45
N ALA A 158 8.78 14.49 -7.68
CA ALA A 158 7.98 13.55 -8.44
C ALA A 158 6.63 13.26 -7.76
N VAL A 159 5.59 13.04 -8.55
CA VAL A 159 4.29 12.57 -8.04
C VAL A 159 4.20 11.08 -8.25
N ILE A 160 4.07 10.32 -7.17
CA ILE A 160 3.66 8.92 -7.27
C ILE A 160 2.14 8.82 -7.27
N VAL A 161 1.64 7.95 -8.14
CA VAL A 161 0.24 7.59 -8.27
C VAL A 161 0.12 6.10 -8.03
N ALA A 162 -0.69 5.69 -7.05
CA ALA A 162 -0.99 4.28 -6.82
C ALA A 162 -2.47 4.11 -6.48
N ALA A 163 -2.98 2.90 -6.63
CA ALA A 163 -4.30 2.54 -6.18
C ALA A 163 -4.28 1.13 -5.62
N ALA A 164 -5.25 0.30 -5.95
CA ALA A 164 -5.54 -1.02 -5.39
C ALA A 164 -4.37 -2.00 -5.18
N GLY A 165 -4.67 -3.09 -4.47
CA GLY A 165 -3.72 -4.16 -4.18
C GLY A 165 -2.93 -3.90 -2.90
N SER A 166 -1.68 -4.38 -2.83
CA SER A 166 -0.85 -4.18 -1.64
C SER A 166 -0.20 -2.80 -1.57
N LEU A 167 -0.02 -2.13 -2.72
CA LEU A 167 0.70 -0.85 -2.83
C LEU A 167 0.20 0.24 -1.87
N PRO A 168 -1.11 0.44 -1.61
CA PRO A 168 -1.57 1.44 -0.64
C PRO A 168 -1.07 1.16 0.77
N GLY A 169 -1.05 -0.11 1.16
CA GLY A 169 -0.47 -0.56 2.42
C GLY A 169 1.04 -0.36 2.44
N ASP A 170 1.73 -0.84 1.41
CA ASP A 170 3.19 -0.75 1.31
C ASP A 170 3.68 0.70 1.35
N LEU A 171 3.02 1.58 0.60
CA LEU A 171 3.37 2.98 0.51
C LEU A 171 3.05 3.73 1.81
N GLN A 172 1.90 3.50 2.45
CA GLN A 172 1.61 4.11 3.75
C GLN A 172 2.56 3.66 4.86
N ARG A 173 3.08 2.42 4.76
CA ARG A 173 4.00 1.82 5.72
C ARG A 173 5.44 2.28 5.54
N ALA A 174 5.90 2.42 4.30
CA ALA A 174 7.33 2.61 4.01
C ALA A 174 7.70 3.85 3.17
N TRP A 175 6.80 4.40 2.36
CA TRP A 175 7.16 5.49 1.45
C TRP A 175 7.49 6.78 2.21
N ARG A 176 8.70 7.32 1.99
CA ARG A 176 9.12 8.60 2.57
C ARG A 176 8.82 9.71 1.57
N SER A 177 7.66 10.35 1.70
CA SER A 177 7.30 11.53 0.91
C SER A 177 8.22 12.71 1.24
N THR A 178 8.75 13.36 0.21
CA THR A 178 9.76 14.43 0.31
C THR A 178 9.22 15.83 0.00
N GLY A 179 7.95 15.95 -0.41
CA GLY A 179 7.33 17.23 -0.75
C GLY A 179 5.80 17.25 -0.59
N VAL A 180 5.23 18.42 -0.79
CA VAL A 180 3.77 18.63 -0.85
C VAL A 180 3.26 18.13 -2.20
N ASP A 181 2.07 17.53 -2.22
CA ASP A 181 1.42 17.00 -3.43
C ASP A 181 2.29 16.01 -4.22
N THR A 182 3.17 15.25 -3.57
CA THR A 182 4.00 14.19 -4.20
C THR A 182 3.38 12.78 -4.10
N TYR A 183 2.26 12.64 -3.37
CA TYR A 183 1.67 11.35 -3.00
C TYR A 183 0.18 11.32 -3.35
N HIS A 184 -0.18 10.66 -4.44
CA HIS A 184 -1.56 10.49 -4.89
C HIS A 184 -1.93 9.01 -4.81
N VAL A 185 -2.63 8.61 -3.75
CA VAL A 185 -3.03 7.20 -3.58
C VAL A 185 -4.53 7.08 -3.40
N GLU A 186 -5.19 6.40 -4.33
CA GLU A 186 -6.61 6.04 -4.22
C GLU A 186 -6.74 4.73 -3.45
N TYR A 187 -7.46 4.76 -2.33
CA TYR A 187 -7.71 3.55 -1.54
C TYR A 187 -9.09 3.54 -0.88
N GLY A 188 -9.99 4.43 -1.31
CA GLY A 188 -11.35 4.46 -0.80
C GLY A 188 -12.17 3.31 -1.37
N TYR A 189 -12.16 3.19 -2.70
CA TYR A 189 -12.85 2.12 -3.42
C TYR A 189 -11.91 1.00 -3.86
N SER A 190 -10.59 1.19 -3.69
CA SER A 190 -9.57 0.24 -4.16
C SER A 190 -9.78 -0.08 -5.64
N CYS A 191 -9.91 0.98 -6.45
CA CYS A 191 -10.28 0.87 -7.85
C CYS A 191 -9.07 0.44 -8.69
N MET A 192 -9.02 -0.85 -9.02
CA MET A 192 -8.02 -1.40 -9.95
C MET A 192 -8.16 -0.76 -11.34
N GLY A 193 -7.03 -0.41 -11.97
CA GLY A 193 -6.97 0.27 -13.25
C GLY A 193 -7.02 1.80 -13.16
N TYR A 194 -7.01 2.38 -11.95
CA TYR A 194 -7.01 3.83 -11.74
C TYR A 194 -5.66 4.47 -12.08
N GLU A 195 -4.56 3.78 -11.83
CA GLU A 195 -3.21 4.32 -11.68
C GLU A 195 -2.69 4.98 -12.95
N VAL A 196 -2.82 4.31 -14.10
CA VAL A 196 -2.34 4.83 -15.40
C VAL A 196 -3.13 6.07 -15.81
N ASN A 197 -4.45 6.03 -15.66
CA ASN A 197 -5.34 7.12 -16.06
C ASN A 197 -5.15 8.34 -15.16
N ALA A 198 -5.06 8.11 -13.85
CA ALA A 198 -4.83 9.16 -12.88
C ALA A 198 -3.44 9.78 -13.04
N ALA A 199 -2.41 8.99 -13.36
CA ALA A 199 -1.09 9.52 -13.68
C ALA A 199 -1.13 10.46 -14.90
N LEU A 200 -1.87 10.12 -15.95
CA LEU A 200 -2.06 11.02 -17.08
C LEU A 200 -2.77 12.32 -16.65
N GLY A 201 -3.83 12.23 -15.85
CA GLY A 201 -4.53 13.39 -15.31
C GLY A 201 -3.62 14.29 -14.46
N VAL A 202 -2.81 13.70 -13.58
CA VAL A 202 -1.81 14.41 -12.78
C VAL A 202 -0.77 15.06 -13.68
N LYS A 203 -0.28 14.37 -14.72
CA LYS A 203 0.69 14.96 -15.67
C LYS A 203 0.11 16.12 -16.45
N LEU A 204 -1.18 16.08 -16.79
CA LEU A 204 -1.88 17.21 -17.41
C LEU A 204 -2.00 18.40 -16.46
N ALA A 205 -2.29 18.16 -15.18
CA ALA A 205 -2.41 19.20 -14.16
C ALA A 205 -1.04 19.78 -13.72
N ALA A 206 0.00 18.95 -13.72
CA ALA A 206 1.36 19.29 -13.31
C ALA A 206 2.39 18.95 -14.41
N PRO A 207 2.37 19.65 -15.55
CA PRO A 207 3.14 19.27 -16.74
C PRO A 207 4.66 19.23 -16.53
N HIS A 208 5.16 20.00 -15.56
CA HIS A 208 6.59 20.10 -15.26
C HIS A 208 7.13 18.99 -14.34
N ARG A 209 6.26 18.27 -13.63
CA ARG A 209 6.67 17.24 -12.67
C ARG A 209 6.77 15.88 -13.35
N GLU A 210 7.71 15.05 -12.93
CA GLU A 210 7.68 13.63 -13.31
C GLU A 210 6.55 12.93 -12.54
N VAL A 211 5.81 12.06 -13.24
CA VAL A 211 4.67 11.33 -12.67
C VAL A 211 4.90 9.84 -12.84
N PHE A 212 4.82 9.10 -11.74
CA PHE A 212 5.07 7.66 -11.68
C PHE A 212 3.80 6.92 -11.25
N ALA A 213 3.22 6.13 -12.14
CA ALA A 213 2.16 5.20 -11.80
C ALA A 213 2.79 3.91 -11.24
N LEU A 214 2.71 3.71 -9.92
CA LEU A 214 3.08 2.44 -9.28
C LEU A 214 1.86 1.53 -9.36
N VAL A 215 1.99 0.41 -10.09
CA VAL A 215 0.84 -0.45 -10.43
C VAL A 215 1.22 -1.92 -10.32
N GLY A 216 0.27 -2.76 -9.88
CA GLY A 216 0.41 -4.22 -9.98
C GLY A 216 -0.01 -4.75 -11.34
N ASP A 217 0.56 -5.85 -11.78
CA ASP A 217 0.15 -6.66 -12.94
C ASP A 217 -1.37 -6.81 -13.12
N GLY A 218 -2.10 -7.20 -12.08
CA GLY A 218 -3.55 -7.37 -12.12
C GLY A 218 -4.30 -6.05 -12.36
N SER A 219 -3.81 -4.95 -11.78
CA SER A 219 -4.42 -3.61 -11.95
C SER A 219 -4.14 -3.06 -13.35
N TYR A 220 -2.93 -3.27 -13.87
CA TYR A 220 -2.55 -2.91 -15.24
C TYR A 220 -3.42 -3.63 -16.27
N MET A 221 -3.70 -4.93 -16.09
CA MET A 221 -4.58 -5.69 -16.99
C MET A 221 -6.02 -5.17 -16.99
N MET A 222 -6.50 -4.54 -15.91
CA MET A 222 -7.84 -3.98 -15.89
C MET A 222 -7.95 -2.73 -16.78
N LEU A 223 -7.00 -1.80 -16.68
CA LEU A 223 -7.06 -0.57 -17.45
C LEU A 223 -5.68 0.10 -17.61
N HIS A 224 -5.17 0.09 -18.84
CA HIS A 224 -3.91 0.73 -19.23
C HIS A 224 -4.01 1.47 -20.57
N SER A 225 -5.21 1.54 -21.17
CA SER A 225 -5.43 2.09 -22.52
C SER A 225 -5.12 3.59 -22.63
N GLU A 226 -5.15 4.33 -21.52
CA GLU A 226 -4.74 5.75 -21.50
C GLU A 226 -3.25 5.96 -21.82
N LEU A 227 -2.45 4.88 -21.93
CA LEU A 227 -1.15 4.96 -22.58
C LEU A 227 -1.26 5.53 -23.99
N ALA A 228 -2.25 5.12 -24.79
CA ALA A 228 -2.47 5.65 -26.13
C ALA A 228 -2.75 7.17 -26.11
N THR A 229 -3.60 7.63 -25.18
CA THR A 229 -3.88 9.05 -24.97
C THR A 229 -2.63 9.80 -24.53
N SER A 230 -1.81 9.23 -23.64
CA SER A 230 -0.56 9.85 -23.21
C SER A 230 0.40 10.10 -24.38
N ILE A 231 0.46 9.17 -25.34
CA ILE A 231 1.26 9.29 -26.56
C ILE A 231 0.65 10.34 -27.50
N GLN A 232 -0.67 10.30 -27.72
CA GLN A 232 -1.41 11.28 -28.53
C GLN A 232 -1.16 12.72 -28.05
N GLU A 233 -1.30 12.94 -26.74
CA GLU A 233 -1.19 14.26 -26.11
C GLU A 233 0.26 14.65 -25.78
N ARG A 234 1.23 13.76 -26.06
CA ARG A 234 2.65 13.92 -25.72
C ARG A 234 2.85 14.27 -24.24
N ARG A 235 2.07 13.63 -23.37
CA ARG A 235 2.13 13.77 -21.92
C ARG A 235 2.76 12.52 -21.33
N LYS A 236 4.09 12.56 -21.23
CA LYS A 236 4.87 11.46 -20.67
C LYS A 236 4.48 11.17 -19.22
N ILE A 237 4.13 9.91 -18.97
CA ILE A 237 4.05 9.31 -17.63
C ILE A 237 5.00 8.11 -17.56
N ASN A 238 5.46 7.77 -16.36
CA ASN A 238 6.29 6.59 -16.13
C ASN A 238 5.46 5.53 -15.41
N VAL A 239 5.20 4.40 -16.06
CA VAL A 239 4.52 3.26 -15.41
C VAL A 239 5.58 2.35 -14.80
N VAL A 240 5.48 2.11 -13.50
CA VAL A 240 6.33 1.20 -12.74
C VAL A 240 5.44 0.03 -12.34
N LEU A 241 5.58 -1.08 -13.05
CA LEU A 241 4.74 -2.25 -12.90
C LEU A 241 5.47 -3.28 -12.01
N LEU A 242 4.89 -3.57 -10.84
CA LEU A 242 5.34 -4.62 -9.94
C LEU A 242 4.61 -5.92 -10.32
N ASP A 243 5.30 -6.78 -11.06
CA ASP A 243 4.77 -8.03 -11.57
C ASP A 243 5.18 -9.19 -10.66
N ASN A 244 4.21 -9.68 -9.88
CA ASN A 244 4.38 -10.90 -9.09
C ASN A 244 3.52 -12.06 -9.61
N MET A 245 2.89 -11.90 -10.77
CA MET A 245 1.99 -12.88 -11.40
C MET A 245 0.80 -13.29 -10.53
N THR A 246 0.30 -12.40 -9.67
CA THR A 246 -0.79 -12.69 -8.72
C THR A 246 -1.71 -11.50 -8.42
N PHE A 247 -2.94 -11.79 -8.05
CA PHE A 247 -3.76 -10.91 -7.20
C PHE A 247 -3.33 -11.04 -5.72
N GLY A 248 -2.08 -10.68 -5.42
CA GLY A 248 -1.41 -11.02 -4.15
C GLY A 248 -2.12 -10.57 -2.88
N CYS A 249 -2.75 -9.39 -2.88
CA CYS A 249 -3.53 -8.92 -1.72
C CYS A 249 -4.74 -9.82 -1.41
N ILE A 250 -5.45 -10.27 -2.45
CA ILE A 250 -6.60 -11.19 -2.28
C ILE A 250 -6.11 -12.58 -1.91
N ASN A 251 -4.99 -13.03 -2.46
CA ASN A 251 -4.35 -14.27 -2.05
C ASN A 251 -4.01 -14.25 -0.55
N ASN A 252 -3.40 -13.18 -0.05
CA ASN A 252 -3.10 -13.01 1.39
C ASN A 252 -4.37 -13.06 2.24
N LEU A 253 -5.47 -12.44 1.78
CA LEU A 253 -6.75 -12.49 2.49
C LEU A 253 -7.34 -13.90 2.50
N GLN A 254 -7.28 -14.65 1.40
CA GLN A 254 -7.71 -16.06 1.36
C GLN A 254 -6.95 -16.88 2.41
N MET A 255 -5.62 -16.78 2.42
CA MET A 255 -4.76 -17.51 3.35
C MET A 255 -5.01 -17.10 4.80
N GLU A 256 -5.09 -15.80 5.09
CA GLU A 256 -5.39 -15.29 6.44
C GLU A 256 -6.76 -15.78 6.95
N HIS A 257 -7.70 -16.07 6.05
CA HIS A 257 -9.04 -16.54 6.40
C HIS A 257 -9.20 -18.07 6.36
N GLY A 258 -8.07 -18.79 6.40
CA GLY A 258 -8.03 -20.24 6.53
C GLY A 258 -8.39 -20.99 5.26
N MET A 259 -8.37 -20.31 4.11
CA MET A 259 -8.49 -20.91 2.78
C MET A 259 -7.09 -21.18 2.20
N ASP A 260 -7.06 -21.95 1.12
CA ASP A 260 -5.91 -22.03 0.21
C ASP A 260 -6.05 -21.00 -0.93
N SER A 261 -5.01 -20.87 -1.75
CA SER A 261 -5.02 -20.05 -2.96
C SER A 261 -6.11 -20.51 -3.91
N PHE A 262 -6.98 -19.60 -4.34
CA PHE A 262 -8.02 -19.90 -5.31
C PHE A 262 -8.21 -18.76 -6.31
N GLY A 263 -7.74 -18.98 -7.55
CA GLY A 263 -7.93 -18.05 -8.66
C GLY A 263 -7.22 -16.70 -8.49
N THR A 264 -6.26 -16.62 -7.56
CA THR A 264 -5.52 -15.39 -7.25
C THR A 264 -4.09 -15.42 -7.76
N GLU A 265 -3.69 -16.48 -8.45
CA GLU A 265 -2.40 -16.61 -9.14
C GLU A 265 -2.66 -16.75 -10.65
N PHE A 266 -1.84 -16.12 -11.48
CA PHE A 266 -1.95 -16.24 -12.93
C PHE A 266 -1.35 -17.55 -13.39
N ARG A 267 -2.14 -18.61 -13.30
CA ARG A 267 -1.71 -19.98 -13.62
C ARG A 267 -2.47 -20.54 -14.81
N PHE A 268 -1.78 -21.36 -15.59
CA PHE A 268 -2.42 -22.18 -16.61
C PHE A 268 -3.41 -23.16 -15.96
N ARG A 269 -4.44 -23.53 -16.73
CA ARG A 269 -5.33 -24.61 -16.32
C ARG A 269 -4.57 -25.93 -16.43
N ASN A 270 -4.44 -26.62 -15.29
CA ASN A 270 -3.86 -27.94 -15.25
C ASN A 270 -4.87 -28.97 -15.83
N PRO A 271 -4.50 -29.75 -16.86
CA PRO A 271 -5.40 -30.71 -17.49
C PRO A 271 -5.74 -31.91 -16.58
N ASP A 272 -4.89 -32.24 -15.61
CA ASP A 272 -5.07 -33.40 -14.73
C ASP A 272 -6.01 -33.09 -13.56
N THR A 273 -5.90 -31.89 -12.97
CA THR A 273 -6.74 -31.46 -11.84
C THR A 273 -7.97 -30.68 -12.28
N GLY A 274 -7.94 -30.10 -13.48
CA GLY A 274 -8.93 -29.16 -13.99
C GLY A 274 -8.91 -27.79 -13.31
N LYS A 275 -7.95 -27.50 -12.42
CA LYS A 275 -7.85 -26.23 -11.65
C LYS A 275 -6.83 -25.27 -12.28
N LEU A 276 -6.74 -24.05 -11.74
CA LEU A 276 -5.71 -23.06 -12.09
C LEU A 276 -4.48 -23.25 -11.18
N ASP A 277 -3.90 -24.43 -11.22
CA ASP A 277 -2.75 -24.86 -10.42
C ASP A 277 -1.62 -25.45 -11.30
N GLY A 278 -1.58 -25.08 -12.58
CA GLY A 278 -0.43 -25.32 -13.46
C GLY A 278 0.66 -24.25 -13.31
N ASP A 279 1.59 -24.22 -14.26
CA ASP A 279 2.66 -23.23 -14.30
C ASP A 279 2.13 -21.78 -14.37
N PHE A 280 2.95 -20.81 -13.95
CA PHE A 280 2.67 -19.40 -14.15
C PHE A 280 2.48 -19.02 -15.63
N VAL A 281 1.57 -18.07 -15.88
CA VAL A 281 1.35 -17.45 -17.19
C VAL A 281 2.34 -16.29 -17.37
N PRO A 282 3.32 -16.39 -18.28
CA PRO A 282 4.38 -15.39 -18.40
C PRO A 282 3.96 -14.22 -19.30
N VAL A 283 3.14 -13.31 -18.76
CA VAL A 283 2.70 -12.12 -19.51
C VAL A 283 3.87 -11.15 -19.72
N ASP A 284 4.01 -10.64 -20.96
CA ASP A 284 5.02 -9.65 -21.32
C ASP A 284 4.40 -8.24 -21.36
N PHE A 285 4.36 -7.57 -20.21
CA PHE A 285 3.79 -6.24 -20.08
C PHE A 285 4.65 -5.16 -20.78
N ALA A 286 5.96 -5.36 -20.85
CA ALA A 286 6.85 -4.49 -21.61
C ALA A 286 6.53 -4.51 -23.11
N MET A 287 6.18 -5.66 -23.69
CA MET A 287 5.69 -5.73 -25.06
C MET A 287 4.29 -5.10 -25.22
N SER A 288 3.39 -5.31 -24.27
CA SER A 288 2.06 -4.71 -24.28
C SER A 288 2.13 -3.17 -24.37
N ALA A 289 2.92 -2.53 -23.50
CA ALA A 289 3.09 -1.08 -23.54
C ALA A 289 3.88 -0.60 -24.76
N ALA A 290 4.87 -1.36 -25.24
CA ALA A 290 5.60 -1.01 -26.46
C ALA A 290 4.69 -0.92 -27.69
N ALA A 291 3.63 -1.75 -27.77
CA ALA A 291 2.65 -1.71 -28.84
C ALA A 291 1.87 -0.38 -28.92
N TYR A 292 1.73 0.34 -27.80
CA TYR A 292 1.14 1.69 -27.78
C TYR A 292 2.15 2.80 -28.12
N GLY A 293 3.45 2.49 -28.27
CA GLY A 293 4.51 3.45 -28.52
C GLY A 293 5.29 3.90 -27.28
N CYS A 294 5.10 3.24 -26.13
CA CYS A 294 5.89 3.53 -24.94
C CYS A 294 7.33 3.00 -25.07
N LYS A 295 8.27 3.67 -24.41
CA LYS A 295 9.60 3.09 -24.17
C LYS A 295 9.51 2.11 -23.00
N THR A 296 9.95 0.87 -23.20
CA THR A 296 9.78 -0.17 -22.17
C THR A 296 11.09 -0.81 -21.72
N TYR A 297 11.07 -1.31 -20.49
CA TYR A 297 12.18 -1.96 -19.80
C TYR A 297 11.68 -3.23 -19.13
N LYS A 298 12.48 -4.31 -19.22
CA LYS A 298 12.28 -5.54 -18.45
C LYS A 298 13.34 -5.60 -17.37
N VAL A 299 12.92 -5.80 -16.13
CA VAL A 299 13.78 -5.70 -14.95
C VAL A 299 13.62 -6.96 -14.10
N SER A 300 14.75 -7.64 -13.86
CA SER A 300 14.88 -8.75 -12.93
C SER A 300 15.98 -8.54 -11.88
N THR A 301 16.70 -7.40 -11.95
CA THR A 301 17.76 -7.05 -11.00
C THR A 301 17.70 -5.58 -10.56
N ALA A 302 18.24 -5.29 -9.39
CA ALA A 302 18.29 -3.94 -8.83
C ALA A 302 19.08 -2.97 -9.72
N GLU A 303 20.14 -3.46 -10.37
CA GLU A 303 20.96 -2.66 -11.28
C GLU A 303 20.19 -2.28 -12.55
N GLN A 304 19.46 -3.23 -13.15
CA GLN A 304 18.58 -2.94 -14.28
C GLN A 304 17.50 -1.91 -13.90
N LEU A 305 16.94 -2.00 -12.69
CA LEU A 305 15.97 -1.00 -12.21
C LEU A 305 16.58 0.40 -12.18
N ARG A 306 17.76 0.56 -11.58
CA ARG A 306 18.46 1.86 -11.53
C ARG A 306 18.76 2.40 -12.93
N GLN A 307 19.25 1.56 -13.82
CA GLN A 307 19.52 1.93 -15.21
C GLN A 307 18.23 2.34 -15.95
N ALA A 308 17.15 1.59 -15.77
CA ALA A 308 15.84 1.90 -16.35
C ALA A 308 15.30 3.24 -15.84
N LEU A 309 15.43 3.55 -14.56
CA LEU A 309 15.01 4.83 -13.99
C LEU A 309 15.81 6.01 -14.59
N VAL A 310 17.12 5.88 -14.72
CA VAL A 310 17.98 6.90 -15.33
C VAL A 310 17.63 7.12 -16.80
N ASP A 311 17.42 6.05 -17.57
CA ASP A 311 17.05 6.17 -18.98
C ASP A 311 15.62 6.71 -19.14
N ALA A 312 14.67 6.26 -18.32
CA ALA A 312 13.27 6.72 -18.34
C ALA A 312 13.17 8.22 -18.16
N GLN A 313 13.99 8.84 -17.30
CA GLN A 313 14.05 10.30 -17.14
C GLN A 313 14.40 11.04 -18.44
N ARG A 314 15.20 10.42 -19.32
CA ARG A 314 15.64 11.01 -20.59
C ARG A 314 14.65 10.81 -21.73
N GLN A 315 13.69 9.90 -21.56
CA GLN A 315 12.68 9.64 -22.58
C GLN A 315 11.70 10.81 -22.70
N THR A 316 11.22 11.03 -23.91
CA THR A 316 10.21 12.05 -24.25
C THR A 316 8.81 11.47 -24.44
N VAL A 317 8.70 10.13 -24.46
CA VAL A 317 7.44 9.38 -24.53
C VAL A 317 7.20 8.67 -23.21
N SER A 318 5.95 8.28 -22.95
CA SER A 318 5.61 7.49 -21.77
C SER A 318 6.40 6.19 -21.70
N THR A 319 6.68 5.76 -20.47
CA THR A 319 7.52 4.59 -20.21
C THR A 319 6.78 3.51 -19.46
N LEU A 320 7.21 2.25 -19.62
CA LEU A 320 6.82 1.15 -18.74
C LEU A 320 8.07 0.38 -18.28
N ILE A 321 8.25 0.28 -16.98
CA ILE A 321 9.26 -0.56 -16.33
C ILE A 321 8.54 -1.78 -15.76
N ASP A 322 8.69 -2.94 -16.42
CA ASP A 322 8.15 -4.24 -16.00
C ASP A 322 9.15 -4.88 -15.03
N ILE A 323 8.84 -4.83 -13.74
CA ILE A 323 9.70 -5.30 -12.64
C ILE A 323 9.14 -6.61 -12.12
N LYS A 324 9.84 -7.73 -12.37
CA LYS A 324 9.47 -9.02 -11.79
C LYS A 324 9.83 -9.01 -10.30
N VAL A 325 8.84 -9.08 -9.41
CA VAL A 325 9.03 -9.10 -7.95
C VAL A 325 8.47 -10.38 -7.37
N LEU A 326 9.16 -10.94 -6.38
CA LEU A 326 8.78 -12.19 -5.75
C LEU A 326 7.37 -12.08 -5.12
N PRO A 327 6.49 -13.08 -5.33
CA PRO A 327 5.24 -13.20 -4.59
C PRO A 327 5.48 -13.12 -3.07
N LYS A 328 4.47 -12.66 -2.31
CA LYS A 328 4.51 -12.56 -0.83
C LYS A 328 5.53 -11.58 -0.24
N THR A 329 6.26 -10.83 -1.05
CA THR A 329 7.26 -9.86 -0.55
C THR A 329 6.71 -8.43 -0.36
N MET A 330 5.37 -8.26 -0.41
CA MET A 330 4.72 -7.02 0.04
C MET A 330 4.78 -6.89 1.57
N ILE A 331 4.67 -5.67 2.08
CA ILE A 331 4.92 -5.35 3.47
C ILE A 331 3.73 -5.82 4.33
N HIS A 332 3.99 -6.50 5.43
CA HIS A 332 2.95 -6.96 6.35
C HIS A 332 2.32 -5.80 7.15
N LYS A 333 1.22 -6.07 7.86
CA LYS A 333 0.53 -5.08 8.72
C LYS A 333 1.21 -4.92 10.08
N TYR A 334 0.99 -3.79 10.73
CA TYR A 334 1.57 -3.48 12.05
C TYR A 334 0.48 -3.13 13.06
N LEU A 335 0.37 -3.89 14.14
CA LEU A 335 -0.45 -3.52 15.31
C LEU A 335 -1.89 -3.10 14.95
N SER A 336 -2.49 -3.77 13.95
CA SER A 336 -3.82 -3.48 13.45
C SER A 336 -4.64 -4.76 13.30
N TRP A 337 -5.95 -4.59 13.19
CA TRP A 337 -6.88 -5.66 12.86
C TRP A 337 -8.00 -5.11 11.98
N TRP A 338 -8.28 -5.81 10.89
CA TRP A 338 -9.37 -5.48 9.99
C TRP A 338 -10.47 -6.53 10.10
N ARG A 339 -11.70 -6.07 10.34
CA ARG A 339 -12.88 -6.93 10.46
C ARG A 339 -13.37 -7.33 9.07
N VAL A 340 -12.76 -8.37 8.53
CA VAL A 340 -13.24 -9.06 7.32
C VAL A 340 -14.09 -10.26 7.72
N GLY A 341 -15.24 -10.44 7.07
CA GLY A 341 -16.13 -11.56 7.36
C GLY A 341 -15.48 -12.91 7.03
N VAL A 342 -15.79 -13.91 7.84
CA VAL A 342 -15.43 -15.32 7.61
C VAL A 342 -16.66 -16.19 7.82
N ALA A 343 -16.68 -17.38 7.21
CA ALA A 343 -17.78 -18.32 7.39
C ALA A 343 -17.92 -18.73 8.86
N GLU A 344 -19.08 -18.47 9.47
CA GLU A 344 -19.40 -18.86 10.84
C GLU A 344 -19.50 -20.39 11.00
N VAL A 345 -19.96 -21.08 9.95
CA VAL A 345 -20.02 -22.54 9.89
C VAL A 345 -19.11 -23.00 8.76
N SER A 346 -18.10 -23.80 9.10
CA SER A 346 -17.16 -24.40 8.14
C SER A 346 -16.89 -25.86 8.46
N THR A 347 -16.62 -26.65 7.42
CA THR A 347 -16.10 -28.02 7.53
C THR A 347 -14.59 -28.06 7.70
N THR A 348 -13.89 -26.94 7.51
CA THR A 348 -12.45 -26.79 7.68
C THR A 348 -12.10 -26.26 9.07
N GLY A 349 -11.16 -26.93 9.75
CA GLY A 349 -10.71 -26.52 11.08
C GLY A 349 -10.01 -25.15 11.09
N THR A 350 -9.28 -24.82 10.02
CA THR A 350 -8.59 -23.53 9.85
C THR A 350 -9.56 -22.35 9.83
N THR A 351 -10.62 -22.43 9.03
CA THR A 351 -11.65 -21.38 8.96
C THR A 351 -12.41 -21.25 10.28
N ALA A 352 -12.70 -22.36 10.97
CA ALA A 352 -13.33 -22.31 12.30
C ALA A 352 -12.44 -21.57 13.33
N GLN A 353 -11.12 -21.82 13.31
CA GLN A 353 -10.18 -21.10 14.18
C GLN A 353 -10.11 -19.60 13.86
N VAL A 354 -10.18 -19.23 12.58
CA VAL A 354 -10.26 -17.82 12.16
C VAL A 354 -11.55 -17.17 12.68
N TYR A 355 -12.69 -17.85 12.60
CA TYR A 355 -13.96 -17.35 13.15
C TYR A 355 -13.88 -17.09 14.67
N GLU A 356 -13.31 -18.02 15.43
CA GLU A 356 -13.09 -17.82 16.86
C GLU A 356 -12.16 -16.63 17.14
N LYS A 357 -11.08 -16.48 16.37
CA LYS A 357 -10.17 -15.33 16.49
C LYS A 357 -10.88 -14.02 16.17
N LEU A 358 -11.68 -13.98 15.11
CA LEU A 358 -12.47 -12.83 14.72
C LEU A 358 -13.40 -12.37 15.86
N ASN A 359 -14.11 -13.29 16.50
CA ASN A 359 -14.98 -12.95 17.62
C ASN A 359 -14.21 -12.42 18.84
N ARG A 360 -13.01 -12.95 19.12
CA ARG A 360 -12.14 -12.42 20.19
C ARG A 360 -11.63 -11.01 19.89
N GLU A 361 -11.26 -10.70 18.66
CA GLU A 361 -10.81 -9.36 18.29
C GLU A 361 -11.97 -8.36 18.20
N LEU A 362 -13.14 -8.79 17.73
CA LEU A 362 -14.35 -7.97 17.70
C LEU A 362 -14.75 -7.48 19.10
N ALA A 363 -14.55 -8.30 20.13
CA ALA A 363 -14.80 -7.92 21.52
C ALA A 363 -13.89 -6.78 22.03
N LYS A 364 -12.75 -6.54 21.36
CA LYS A 364 -11.83 -5.43 21.66
C LYS A 364 -12.13 -4.17 20.85
N ALA A 365 -12.97 -4.27 19.83
CA ALA A 365 -13.39 -3.13 19.02
C ALA A 365 -14.48 -2.31 19.75
N ARG A 366 -14.41 -0.98 19.63
CA ARG A 366 -15.36 -0.08 20.29
C ARG A 366 -16.76 -0.16 19.67
N GLN A 367 -17.80 -0.11 20.50
CA GLN A 367 -19.20 -0.43 20.13
C GLN A 367 -20.12 0.78 19.82
N TYR A 368 -19.61 2.02 19.90
CA TYR A 368 -20.43 3.23 19.73
C TYR A 368 -21.26 3.25 18.43
#